data_AF-A0A538F8B3-F1
#
_entry.id   AF-A0A538F8B3-F1
#
_cell.length_a   1.000
_cell.length_b   1.000
_cell.length_c   1.000
_cell.angle_alpha   90.00
_cell.angle_beta   90.00
_cell.angle_gamma   90.00
#
_symmetry.space_group_name_H-M   'P 1'
#
loop_
_entity.id
_entity.type
_entity.pdbx_description
1 polymer ?
#
loop_
_entity_poly.entity_id
_entity_poly.type
_entity_poly.pdbx_seq_one_letter_code
_entity_poly.pdbx_strand_id
1 'polypeptide(L)' 'MLFALVHLTTYGAWVLPIDVAAGLILGWQRWATGSWRVPAVTHVLANLFVVL' A
#
# COMPACT_ATOMS: atom_id res chain seq x y z
N MET A 1 -0.28 -3.42 8.15
CA MET A 1 -0.86 -4.75 8.44
C MET A 1 -2.26 -4.91 7.86
N LEU A 2 -3.24 -4.06 8.20
CA LEU A 2 -4.57 -4.14 7.57
C LEU A 2 -4.52 -4.08 6.03
N PHE A 3 -3.64 -3.25 5.47
CA PHE A 3 -3.40 -3.18 4.03
C PHE A 3 -3.12 -4.56 3.40
N ALA A 4 -2.21 -5.35 3.96
CA ALA A 4 -1.91 -6.68 3.41
C ALA A 4 -3.09 -7.67 3.54
N LEU A 5 -3.88 -7.54 4.60
CA LEU A 5 -5.02 -8.45 4.82
C LEU A 5 -6.14 -8.25 3.80
N VAL A 6 -6.40 -7.01 3.35
CA VAL A 6 -7.44 -6.76 2.31
C VAL A 6 -7.02 -7.29 0.93
N HIS A 7 -5.73 -7.46 0.68
CA HIS A 7 -5.22 -8.01 -0.58
C HIS A 7 -5.24 -9.54 -0.60
N LEU A 8 -5.17 -10.19 0.57
CA LEU A 8 -5.10 -11.64 0.70
C LEU A 8 -6.24 -12.37 -0.04
N THR A 9 -7.47 -11.87 0.07
CA THR A 9 -8.64 -12.49 -0.58
C THR A 9 -8.71 -12.22 -2.08
N THR A 10 -8.00 -11.21 -2.57
CA THR A 10 -8.03 -10.78 -3.97
C THR A 10 -6.89 -11.39 -4.77
N TYR A 11 -5.70 -11.47 -4.18
CA TYR A 11 -4.46 -11.86 -4.86
C TYR A 11 -3.81 -13.12 -4.28
N GLY A 12 -4.24 -13.60 -3.11
CA GLY A 12 -3.68 -14.78 -2.44
C GLY A 12 -2.49 -14.48 -1.54
N ALA A 13 -1.94 -15.50 -0.86
CA ALA A 13 -0.92 -15.30 0.17
C ALA A 13 0.46 -14.90 -0.39
N TRP A 14 0.73 -15.14 -1.67
CA TRP A 14 2.04 -14.87 -2.28
C TRP A 14 2.36 -13.37 -2.38
N VAL A 15 1.34 -12.49 -2.36
CA VAL A 15 1.54 -11.03 -2.35
C VAL A 15 1.83 -10.46 -0.96
N LEU A 16 1.69 -11.25 0.11
CA LEU A 16 1.87 -10.75 1.48
C LEU A 16 3.21 -10.03 1.71
N PRO A 17 4.37 -10.48 1.20
CA PRO A 17 5.63 -9.76 1.40
C PRO A 17 5.60 -8.34 0.83
N ILE A 18 5.07 -8.16 -0.39
CA ILE A 18 5.03 -6.84 -1.04
C ILE A 18 3.96 -5.94 -0.40
N ASP A 19 2.81 -6.49 -0.02
CA ASP A 19 1.75 -5.71 0.61
C ASP A 19 2.10 -5.27 2.04
N VAL A 20 2.87 -6.09 2.76
CA VAL A 20 3.43 -5.70 4.06
C VAL A 20 4.38 -4.53 3.88
N ALA A 21 5.31 -4.60 2.92
CA ALA A 21 6.25 -3.52 2.63
C ALA A 21 5.52 -2.24 2.21
N ALA A 22 4.54 -2.33 1.29
CA ALA A 22 3.71 -1.21 0.88
C ALA A 22 2.96 -0.61 2.06
N GLY A 23 2.31 -1.43 2.89
CA GLY A 23 1.61 -0.99 4.09
C GLY A 23 2.50 -0.27 5.10
N LEU A 24 3.78 -0.67 5.23
CA LEU A 24 4.76 0.03 6.08
C LEU A 24 5.12 1.40 5.51
N ILE A 25 5.39 1.50 4.20
CA ILE A 25 5.71 2.78 3.53
C ILE A 25 4.54 3.76 3.61
N LEU A 26 3.34 3.32 3.24
CA LEU A 26 2.14 4.16 3.26
C LEU A 26 1.76 4.58 4.69
N GLY A 27 1.93 3.68 5.66
CA GLY A 27 1.74 3.96 7.07
C GLY A 27 2.73 5.01 7.59
N TRP A 28 4.01 4.88 7.22
CA TRP A 28 5.04 5.87 7.56
C TRP A 28 4.75 7.24 6.93
N GLN A 29 4.36 7.31 5.66
CA GLN A 29 3.97 8.57 5.01
C GLN A 29 2.82 9.26 5.74
N ARG A 30 1.81 8.50 6.19
CA ARG A 30 0.71 9.06 6.98
C ARG A 30 1.21 9.62 8.31
N TRP A 31 2.07 8.88 9.01
CA TRP A 31 2.63 9.31 10.29
C TRP A 31 3.50 10.56 10.15
N ALA A 32 4.40 10.57 9.17
CA ALA A 32 5.36 11.66 8.94
C ALA A 32 4.69 12.97 8.50
N THR A 33 3.54 12.88 7.81
CA THR A 33 2.87 14.06 7.22
C THR A 33 1.59 14.47 7.95
N GLY A 34 1.09 13.65 8.87
CA GLY A 34 -0.21 13.85 9.52
C GLY A 34 -1.40 13.80 8.56
N SER A 35 -1.20 13.38 7.31
CA SER A 35 -2.20 13.45 6.23
C SER A 35 -2.35 12.11 5.52
N TRP A 36 -3.58 11.79 5.14
CA TRP A 36 -3.87 10.62 4.30
C TRP A 36 -3.62 10.89 2.81
N ARG A 37 -3.52 12.16 2.39
CA ARG A 37 -3.39 12.52 0.97
C ARG A 37 -2.09 12.01 0.36
N VAL A 38 -0.97 12.12 1.09
CA VAL A 38 0.35 11.69 0.62
C VAL A 38 0.40 10.19 0.30
N PRO A 39 0.01 9.28 1.22
CA PRO A 39 -0.06 7.87 0.89
C PRO A 39 -1.11 7.53 -0.17
N ALA A 40 -2.24 8.25 -0.23
CA ALA A 40 -3.23 8.01 -1.28
C ALA A 40 -2.69 8.32 -2.68
N VAL A 41 -2.03 9.47 -2.86
CA VAL A 41 -1.37 9.83 -4.12
C VAL A 41 -0.29 8.82 -4.46
N THR A 42 0.54 8.43 -3.50
CA THR A 42 1.59 7.41 -3.71
C THR A 42 1.00 6.08 -4.17
N HIS A 43 -0.08 5.62 -3.54
CA HIS A 43 -0.75 4.38 -3.90
C HIS A 43 -1.35 4.43 -5.32
N VAL A 44 -2.01 5.55 -5.67
CA VAL A 44 -2.53 5.74 -7.03
C VAL A 44 -1.41 5.70 -8.07
N LEU A 45 -0.29 6.39 -7.82
CA LEU A 45 0.87 6.37 -8.72
C LEU A 45 1.47 4.97 -8.86
N ALA A 46 1.62 4.23 -7.76
CA ALA A 46 2.08 2.85 -7.78
C ALA A 46 1.17 1.96 -8.65
N ASN A 47 -0.14 2.11 -8.52
CA ASN A 47 -1.09 1.37 -9.36
C ASN A 47 -0.98 1.74 -10.83
N LEU A 48 -0.80 3.03 -11.14
CA LEU A 48 -0.59 3.49 -12.52
C LEU A 48 0.68 2.88 -13.12
N PHE A 49 1.78 2.81 -12.36
CA PHE A 49 3.01 2.18 -12.84
C PHE A 49 2.91 0.67 -13.03
N VAL A 50 2.01 -0.02 -12.32
CA VAL A 50 1.78 -1.47 -12.50
C VAL A 50 1.01 -1.76 -13.78
N VAL A 51 0.14 -0.86 -14.23
CA VAL A 51 -0.72 -1.07 -15.42
C VAL A 51 -0.10 -0.55 -16.72
N LEU A 52 1.03 0.17 -16.64
CA LEU A 52 1.82 0.67 -17.78
C LEU A 52 2.96 -0.30 -18.10
#